data_AF-A0A8E6BBJ3-F1
#
_entry.id   AF-A0A8E6BBJ3-F1
#
_cell.length_a   1.000
_cell.length_b   1.000
_cell.length_c   1.000
_cell.angle_alpha   90.00
_cell.angle_beta   90.00
_cell.angle_gamma   90.00
#
_symmetry.space_group_name_H-M   'P 1'
#
loop_
_entity.id
_entity.type
_entity.pdbx_description
1 polymer ?
#
loop_
_entity_poly.entity_id
_entity_poly.type
_entity_poly.pdbx_seq_one_letter_code
_entity_poly.pdbx_strand_id
1 'polypeptide(L)'
;MTATNVTSLPVAQKSVDDGTIDRAFVLQMAQVPFIAAILVFCAWIGHTVWASVASPNSSLMNHGPIIVVCLGMILAAIIDGWAFKVPNWLTLSLVVSGWVLGGLHDLNMSFDAGRGGFGSALIGTGIGFICLFPMLAIGGMGQGDVKMQMGFGSWIGAFYGYQEAIPMVFYAFAAGAIVGGVFALVMMALRRNIHKNLSNFKEIGTDLKVLVTHGPSKAAERANERRSSWVRLPYGVPLCVGFLGYLTYLYMTNAMPTWTVG
;
A
#
# COMPACT_ATOMS: atom_id res chain seq x y z
N MET A 1 -6.25 45.78 -47.38
CA MET A 1 -5.74 44.42 -47.08
C MET A 1 -4.43 44.59 -46.34
N THR A 2 -4.44 44.45 -45.02
CA THR A 2 -3.21 44.51 -44.22
C THR A 2 -3.35 43.46 -43.13
N ALA A 3 -2.51 42.43 -43.22
CA ALA A 3 -2.62 41.21 -42.45
C ALA A 3 -2.31 41.42 -40.96
N THR A 4 -3.11 40.75 -40.15
CA THR A 4 -3.01 40.53 -38.71
C THR A 4 -1.64 40.02 -38.27
N ASN A 5 -0.99 40.75 -37.37
CA ASN A 5 0.18 40.28 -36.63
C ASN A 5 -0.32 39.47 -35.42
N VAL A 6 -0.20 38.14 -35.50
CA VAL A 6 -0.53 37.22 -34.40
C VAL A 6 0.68 37.15 -33.48
N THR A 7 0.63 37.84 -32.35
CA THR A 7 1.59 37.67 -31.24
C THR A 7 1.50 36.23 -30.74
N SER A 8 2.49 35.41 -31.10
CA SER A 8 2.69 34.09 -30.51
C SER A 8 3.08 34.24 -29.05
N LEU A 9 2.31 33.60 -28.16
CA LEU A 9 2.64 33.50 -26.73
C LEU A 9 3.97 32.74 -26.58
N PRO A 10 4.84 33.14 -25.63
CA PRO A 10 6.08 32.43 -25.38
C PRO A 10 5.77 31.00 -24.95
N VAL A 11 6.29 30.03 -25.71
CA VAL A 11 6.28 28.61 -25.35
C VAL A 11 7.04 28.47 -24.03
N ALA A 12 6.36 27.97 -22.99
CA ALA A 12 6.97 27.68 -21.71
C ALA A 12 8.16 26.74 -21.91
N GLN A 13 9.37 27.27 -21.74
CA GLN A 13 10.60 26.50 -21.74
C GLN A 13 10.49 25.43 -20.65
N LYS A 14 10.47 24.16 -21.06
CA LYS A 14 10.62 23.01 -20.18
C LYS A 14 11.96 23.17 -19.48
N SER A 15 11.95 23.40 -18.16
CA SER A 15 13.16 23.51 -17.35
C SER A 15 14.04 22.28 -17.61
N VAL A 16 15.28 22.53 -17.98
CA VAL A 16 16.30 21.51 -18.14
C VAL A 16 16.42 20.80 -16.79
N ASP A 17 16.20 19.48 -16.82
CA ASP A 17 16.36 18.59 -15.68
C ASP A 17 17.85 18.43 -15.43
N ASP A 18 18.43 19.42 -14.75
CA ASP A 18 19.81 19.36 -14.28
C ASP A 18 19.86 18.20 -13.28
N GLY A 19 20.59 17.13 -13.61
CA GLY A 19 20.63 15.85 -12.88
C GLY A 19 21.03 15.89 -11.39
N THR A 20 21.01 17.07 -10.77
CA THR A 20 20.86 17.28 -9.33
C THR A 20 19.54 16.71 -8.84
N ILE A 21 19.64 15.71 -7.95
CA ILE A 21 18.48 15.17 -7.22
C ILE A 21 17.72 16.33 -6.58
N ASP A 22 16.43 16.44 -6.90
CA ASP A 22 15.54 17.49 -6.40
C ASP A 22 15.64 17.58 -4.87
N ARG A 23 15.97 18.78 -4.35
CA ARG A 23 16.08 19.01 -2.90
C ARG A 23 14.79 18.63 -2.17
N ALA A 24 13.63 18.82 -2.81
CA ALA A 24 12.35 18.41 -2.25
C ALA A 24 12.26 16.88 -2.09
N PHE A 25 12.78 16.12 -3.06
CA PHE A 25 12.88 14.67 -2.97
C PHE A 25 13.83 14.24 -1.86
N VAL A 26 15.02 14.86 -1.73
CA VAL A 26 15.98 14.56 -0.65
C VAL A 26 15.37 14.82 0.73
N LEU A 27 14.69 15.97 0.90
CA LEU A 27 14.03 16.32 2.16
C LEU A 27 12.91 15.33 2.51
N GLN A 28 12.14 14.87 1.53
CA GLN A 28 11.13 13.83 1.75
C GLN A 28 11.75 12.49 2.15
N MET A 29 12.88 12.10 1.55
CA MET A 29 13.56 10.85 1.90
C MET A 29 14.26 10.93 3.26
N ALA A 30 14.75 12.10 3.66
CA ALA A 30 15.35 12.32 4.97
C ALA A 30 14.36 12.13 6.14
N GLN A 31 13.06 12.31 5.89
CA GLN A 31 12.00 12.09 6.89
C GLN A 31 11.69 10.61 7.11
N VAL A 32 11.98 9.74 6.15
CA VAL A 32 11.67 8.31 6.19
C VAL A 32 12.24 7.61 7.43
N PRO A 33 13.55 7.69 7.74
CA PRO A 33 14.10 7.00 8.91
C PRO A 33 13.51 7.52 10.22
N PHE A 34 13.21 8.82 10.30
CA PHE A 34 12.63 9.43 11.51
C PHE A 34 11.21 8.93 11.77
N ILE A 35 10.37 8.92 10.73
CA ILE A 35 9.00 8.41 10.84
C ILE A 35 9.00 6.90 11.07
N ALA A 36 9.91 6.16 10.43
CA ALA A 36 10.08 4.74 10.68
C ALA A 36 10.44 4.45 12.15
N ALA A 37 11.36 5.23 12.73
CA ALA A 37 11.71 5.12 14.14
C ALA A 37 10.52 5.45 15.05
N ILE A 38 9.71 6.47 14.72
CA ILE A 38 8.47 6.77 15.44
C ILE A 38 7.50 5.59 15.37
N LEU A 39 7.31 4.97 14.21
CA LEU A 39 6.40 3.82 14.08
C LEU A 39 6.86 2.62 14.90
N VAL A 40 8.17 2.33 14.93
CA VAL A 40 8.75 1.28 15.79
C VAL A 40 8.56 1.63 17.27
N PHE A 41 8.79 2.89 17.66
CA PHE A 41 8.57 3.34 19.03
C PHE A 41 7.08 3.25 19.43
N CYS A 42 6.17 3.61 18.53
CA CYS A 42 4.74 3.42 18.72
C CYS A 42 4.38 1.93 18.87
N ALA A 43 5.01 1.02 18.11
CA ALA A 43 4.80 -0.42 18.28
C ALA A 43 5.23 -0.90 19.66
N TRP A 44 6.37 -0.42 20.16
CA TRP A 44 6.83 -0.69 21.52
C TRP A 44 5.88 -0.13 22.59
N ILE A 45 5.38 1.10 22.42
CA ILE A 45 4.34 1.66 23.30
C ILE A 45 3.07 0.80 23.23
N GLY A 46 2.61 0.43 22.03
CA GLY A 46 1.44 -0.41 21.86
C GLY A 46 1.60 -1.77 22.55
N HIS A 47 2.79 -2.36 22.44
CA HIS A 47 3.15 -3.60 23.13
C HIS A 47 3.11 -3.43 24.66
N THR A 48 3.73 -2.39 25.21
CA THR A 48 3.78 -2.14 26.65
C THR A 48 2.41 -1.78 27.24
N VAL A 49 1.60 -0.99 26.54
CA VAL A 49 0.22 -0.67 26.93
C VAL A 49 -0.67 -1.91 26.88
N TRP A 50 -0.52 -2.75 25.86
CA TRP A 50 -1.25 -4.01 25.81
C TRP A 50 -0.87 -4.92 26.98
N ALA A 51 0.42 -5.00 27.31
CA ALA A 51 0.89 -5.80 28.44
C ALA A 51 0.39 -5.27 29.81
N SER A 52 0.10 -3.97 29.94
CA SER A 52 -0.42 -3.40 31.19
C SER A 52 -1.94 -3.50 31.33
N VAL A 53 -2.67 -3.61 30.21
CA VAL A 53 -4.13 -3.73 30.18
C VAL A 53 -4.58 -5.19 30.11
N ALA A 54 -3.79 -6.06 29.48
CA ALA A 54 -4.05 -7.49 29.45
C ALA A 54 -3.82 -8.10 30.84
N SER A 55 -4.76 -8.92 31.31
CA SER A 55 -4.62 -9.62 32.59
C SER A 55 -3.35 -10.49 32.58
N PRO A 56 -2.56 -10.57 33.67
CA PRO A 56 -1.34 -11.38 33.74
C PRO A 56 -1.54 -12.87 33.38
N ASN A 57 -2.79 -13.35 33.43
CA ASN A 57 -3.18 -14.73 33.12
C ASN A 57 -3.78 -14.92 31.72
N SER A 58 -3.84 -13.88 30.89
CA SER A 58 -4.36 -14.03 29.54
C SER A 58 -3.28 -14.62 28.64
N SER A 59 -3.47 -15.84 28.14
CA SER A 59 -2.70 -16.45 27.05
C SER A 59 -2.91 -15.74 25.69
N LEU A 60 -3.37 -14.48 25.72
CA LEU A 60 -3.73 -13.69 24.56
C LEU A 60 -2.47 -13.05 23.99
N MET A 61 -2.28 -13.23 22.68
CA MET A 61 -1.13 -12.68 21.99
C MET A 61 -1.19 -11.15 21.97
N ASN A 62 -0.02 -10.51 22.07
CA ASN A 62 0.06 -9.05 22.12
C ASN A 62 -0.01 -8.45 20.72
N HIS A 63 -1.17 -7.90 20.34
CA HIS A 63 -1.41 -7.32 19.02
C HIS A 63 -1.07 -5.83 18.92
N GLY A 64 -0.40 -5.25 19.93
CA GLY A 64 -0.02 -3.83 19.96
C GLY A 64 0.66 -3.33 18.67
N PRO A 65 1.71 -4.01 18.17
CA PRO A 65 2.36 -3.64 16.90
C PRO A 65 1.43 -3.70 15.69
N ILE A 66 0.51 -4.67 15.66
CA ILE A 66 -0.47 -4.81 14.56
C ILE A 66 -1.44 -3.63 14.53
N ILE A 67 -1.85 -3.12 15.70
CA ILE A 67 -2.70 -1.93 15.79
C ILE A 67 -1.98 -0.71 15.21
N VAL A 68 -0.68 -0.57 15.44
CA VAL A 68 0.11 0.55 14.92
C VAL A 68 0.18 0.53 13.40
N VAL A 69 0.42 -0.62 12.78
CA VAL A 69 0.37 -0.70 11.31
C VAL A 69 -1.04 -0.45 10.78
N CYS A 70 -2.09 -0.94 11.44
CA CYS A 70 -3.48 -0.61 11.06
C CYS A 70 -3.75 0.90 11.07
N LEU A 71 -3.26 1.63 12.08
CA LEU A 71 -3.38 3.09 12.13
C LEU A 71 -2.59 3.77 11.00
N GLY A 72 -1.38 3.30 10.71
CA GLY A 72 -0.57 3.80 9.60
C GLY A 72 -1.24 3.56 8.24
N MET A 73 -1.89 2.41 8.07
CA MET A 73 -2.67 2.06 6.88
C MET A 73 -3.91 2.95 6.72
N ILE A 74 -4.64 3.21 7.80
CA ILE A 74 -5.79 4.13 7.79
C ILE A 74 -5.32 5.53 7.41
N LEU A 75 -4.22 6.02 7.97
CA LEU A 75 -3.65 7.32 7.61
C LEU A 75 -3.30 7.39 6.13
N ALA A 76 -2.64 6.36 5.59
CA ALA A 76 -2.32 6.28 4.17
C ALA A 76 -3.58 6.26 3.29
N ALA A 77 -4.62 5.52 3.68
CA ALA A 77 -5.90 5.45 2.98
C ALA A 77 -6.67 6.78 3.01
N ILE A 78 -6.66 7.50 4.13
CA ILE A 78 -7.27 8.84 4.24
C ILE A 78 -6.56 9.82 3.29
N ILE A 79 -5.22 9.80 3.28
CA ILE A 79 -4.43 10.65 2.38
C ILE A 79 -4.67 10.27 0.92
N ASP A 80 -4.80 8.98 0.60
CA ASP A 80 -5.16 8.53 -0.74
C ASP A 80 -6.55 9.03 -1.15
N GLY A 81 -7.54 8.91 -0.27
CA GLY A 81 -8.91 9.35 -0.50
C GLY A 81 -9.04 10.88 -0.69
N TRP A 82 -8.20 11.66 -0.04
CA TRP A 82 -8.26 13.13 -0.10
C TRP A 82 -7.37 13.72 -1.21
N ALA A 83 -6.13 13.25 -1.32
CA ALA A 83 -5.13 13.82 -2.24
C ALA A 83 -4.95 13.01 -3.54
N PHE A 84 -5.56 11.82 -3.66
CA PHE A 84 -5.38 10.86 -4.78
C PHE A 84 -3.90 10.54 -5.09
N LYS A 85 -3.02 10.76 -4.11
CA LYS A 85 -1.59 10.57 -4.21
C LYS A 85 -1.01 10.34 -2.83
N VAL A 86 -0.72 9.08 -2.52
CA VAL A 86 -0.03 8.72 -1.28
C VAL A 86 1.42 9.18 -1.34
N PRO A 87 1.93 9.93 -0.34
CA PRO A 87 3.31 10.37 -0.31
C PRO A 87 4.27 9.19 -0.12
N ASN A 88 5.40 9.24 -0.84
CA ASN A 88 6.45 8.23 -0.74
C ASN A 88 7.05 8.16 0.66
N TRP A 89 7.18 9.28 1.35
CA TRP A 89 7.75 9.30 2.70
C TRP A 89 6.93 8.43 3.66
N LEU A 90 5.60 8.43 3.57
CA LEU A 90 4.74 7.65 4.47
C LEU A 90 4.84 6.15 4.19
N THR A 91 4.69 5.77 2.92
CA THR A 91 4.68 4.35 2.52
C THR A 91 6.06 3.71 2.67
N LEU A 92 7.14 4.43 2.35
CA LEU A 92 8.49 3.95 2.61
C LEU A 92 8.79 3.87 4.11
N SER A 93 8.27 4.80 4.92
CA SER A 93 8.44 4.71 6.38
C SER A 93 7.79 3.45 6.95
N LEU A 94 6.61 3.06 6.45
CA LEU A 94 5.94 1.81 6.82
C LEU A 94 6.78 0.57 6.44
N VAL A 95 7.37 0.56 5.24
CA VAL A 95 8.24 -0.54 4.80
C VAL A 95 9.48 -0.63 5.68
N VAL A 96 10.19 0.49 5.84
CA VAL A 96 11.44 0.58 6.60
C VAL A 96 11.20 0.26 8.07
N SER A 97 10.09 0.71 8.67
CA SER A 97 9.80 0.41 10.07
C SER A 97 9.56 -1.09 10.30
N GLY A 98 8.91 -1.79 9.36
CA GLY A 98 8.75 -3.24 9.44
C GLY A 98 10.09 -3.98 9.30
N TRP A 99 11.00 -3.49 8.46
CA TRP A 99 12.35 -4.03 8.36
C TRP A 99 13.16 -3.80 9.62
N VAL A 100 13.09 -2.60 10.21
CA VAL A 100 13.74 -2.30 11.49
C VAL A 100 13.18 -3.20 12.58
N LEU A 101 11.86 -3.37 12.66
CA LEU A 101 11.20 -4.27 13.61
C LEU A 101 11.74 -5.71 13.47
N GLY A 102 11.75 -6.25 12.24
CA GLY A 102 12.30 -7.58 11.97
C GLY A 102 13.80 -7.69 12.28
N GLY A 103 14.57 -6.65 12.01
CA GLY A 103 16.00 -6.59 12.37
C GLY A 103 16.22 -6.58 13.88
N LEU A 104 15.36 -5.90 14.66
CA LEU A 104 15.42 -5.92 16.12
C LEU A 104 15.14 -7.32 16.68
N HIS A 105 14.25 -8.09 16.05
CA HIS A 105 13.98 -9.48 16.42
C HIS A 105 15.18 -10.39 16.15
N ASP A 106 15.84 -10.21 15.00
CA ASP A 106 17.08 -10.95 14.65
C ASP A 106 18.24 -10.63 15.61
N LEU A 107 18.24 -9.44 16.22
CA LEU A 107 19.21 -9.04 17.25
C LEU A 107 18.85 -9.54 18.66
N ASN A 108 17.87 -10.44 18.79
CA ASN A 108 17.35 -10.96 20.07
C ASN A 108 16.83 -9.86 21.02
N MET A 109 16.46 -8.69 20.48
CA MET A 109 15.87 -7.62 21.26
C MET A 109 14.34 -7.80 21.26
N SER A 110 13.78 -8.26 22.37
CA SER A 110 12.32 -8.45 22.56
C SER A 110 11.58 -7.11 22.64
N PHE A 111 11.51 -6.40 21.50
CA PHE A 111 10.79 -5.12 21.36
C PHE A 111 9.28 -5.31 21.27
N ASP A 112 8.83 -6.46 20.79
CA ASP A 112 7.43 -6.85 20.80
C ASP A 112 7.25 -8.37 20.97
N ALA A 113 6.02 -8.86 20.77
CA ALA A 113 5.66 -10.29 20.89
C ALA A 113 5.78 -11.08 19.56
N GLY A 114 6.29 -10.46 18.51
CA GLY A 114 6.51 -11.04 17.20
C GLY A 114 7.63 -12.07 17.21
N ARG A 115 7.56 -13.00 16.27
CA ARG A 115 8.57 -14.06 16.05
C ARG A 115 9.18 -14.03 14.65
N GLY A 116 8.75 -13.09 13.80
CA GLY A 116 9.41 -12.87 12.53
C GLY A 116 10.78 -12.21 12.70
N GLY A 117 11.52 -12.12 11.60
CA GLY A 117 12.83 -11.49 11.52
C GLY A 117 12.94 -10.55 10.32
N PHE A 118 14.14 -10.04 10.04
CA PHE A 118 14.38 -9.16 8.90
C PHE A 118 14.10 -9.88 7.58
N GLY A 119 14.51 -11.15 7.48
CA GLY A 119 14.26 -11.98 6.30
C GLY A 119 12.76 -12.17 6.01
N SER A 120 11.94 -12.37 7.03
CA SER A 120 10.49 -12.49 6.84
C SER A 120 9.82 -11.17 6.51
N ALA A 121 10.31 -10.05 7.06
CA ALA A 121 9.87 -8.71 6.68
C ALA A 121 10.16 -8.42 5.19
N LEU A 122 11.34 -8.81 4.70
CA LEU A 122 11.69 -8.72 3.28
C LEU A 122 10.79 -9.60 2.40
N ILE A 123 10.56 -10.86 2.79
CA ILE A 123 9.65 -11.76 2.06
C ILE A 123 8.25 -11.16 2.01
N GLY A 124 7.70 -10.71 3.14
CA GLY A 124 6.38 -10.08 3.19
C GLY A 124 6.29 -8.82 2.31
N THR A 125 7.34 -8.00 2.31
CA THR A 125 7.46 -6.85 1.39
C THR A 125 7.42 -7.30 -0.07
N GLY A 126 8.18 -8.34 -0.41
CA GLY A 126 8.26 -8.91 -1.76
C GLY A 126 6.92 -9.48 -2.24
N ILE A 127 6.20 -10.22 -1.38
CA ILE A 127 4.85 -10.71 -1.69
C ILE A 127 3.90 -9.55 -1.93
N GLY A 128 3.94 -8.52 -1.06
CA GLY A 128 3.13 -7.32 -1.24
C GLY A 128 3.37 -6.64 -2.60
N PHE A 129 4.64 -6.54 -3.02
CA PHE A 129 5.00 -6.03 -4.33
C PHE A 129 4.48 -6.93 -5.47
N ILE A 130 4.73 -8.23 -5.40
CA ILE A 130 4.34 -9.20 -6.45
C ILE A 130 2.82 -9.20 -6.66
N CYS A 131 2.01 -9.11 -5.60
CA CYS A 131 0.55 -9.08 -5.70
C CYS A 131 0.03 -7.89 -6.54
N LEU A 132 0.66 -6.72 -6.43
CA LEU A 132 0.21 -5.51 -7.13
C LEU A 132 1.05 -5.14 -8.36
N PHE A 133 2.18 -5.79 -8.57
CA PHE A 133 3.05 -5.54 -9.72
C PHE A 133 2.35 -5.67 -11.08
N PRO A 134 1.51 -6.70 -11.34
CA PRO A 134 0.78 -6.80 -12.61
C PRO A 134 -0.15 -5.59 -12.85
N MET A 135 -0.83 -5.12 -11.80
CA MET A 135 -1.73 -3.97 -11.88
C MET A 135 -0.97 -2.65 -12.07
N LEU A 136 0.19 -2.52 -11.42
CA LEU A 136 1.09 -1.39 -11.63
C LEU A 136 1.63 -1.35 -13.07
N ALA A 137 2.04 -2.51 -13.62
CA ALA A 137 2.62 -2.62 -14.95
C ALA A 137 1.65 -2.24 -16.08
N ILE A 138 0.34 -2.46 -15.88
CA ILE A 138 -0.73 -2.02 -16.80
C ILE A 138 -1.04 -0.52 -16.63
N GLY A 139 -0.57 0.11 -15.56
CA GLY A 139 -0.94 1.48 -15.20
C GLY A 139 -2.33 1.58 -14.55
N GLY A 140 -2.89 0.46 -14.09
CA GLY A 140 -4.22 0.40 -13.46
C GLY A 140 -4.22 0.88 -12.01
N MET A 141 -3.06 1.00 -11.36
CA MET A 141 -2.93 1.39 -9.95
C MET A 141 -1.73 2.34 -9.73
N GLY A 142 -1.80 3.18 -8.70
CA GLY A 142 -0.72 4.10 -8.36
C GLY A 142 0.48 3.40 -7.70
N GLN A 143 1.67 3.97 -7.87
CA GLN A 143 2.87 3.49 -7.16
C GLN A 143 2.74 3.58 -5.63
N GLY A 144 1.91 4.50 -5.13
CA GLY A 144 1.63 4.66 -3.71
C GLY A 144 0.95 3.42 -3.11
N ASP A 145 -0.06 2.88 -3.79
CA ASP A 145 -0.82 1.71 -3.35
C ASP A 145 0.07 0.46 -3.23
N VAL A 146 0.98 0.29 -4.19
CA VAL A 146 1.97 -0.80 -4.19
C VAL A 146 2.89 -0.68 -2.97
N LYS A 147 3.41 0.51 -2.69
CA LYS A 147 4.28 0.73 -1.53
C LYS A 147 3.54 0.58 -0.20
N MET A 148 2.27 0.95 -0.16
CA MET A 148 1.42 0.74 1.01
C MET A 148 1.24 -0.75 1.29
N GLN A 149 0.97 -1.55 0.26
CA GLN A 149 0.89 -3.01 0.36
C GLN A 149 2.22 -3.66 0.74
N MET A 150 3.33 -3.15 0.20
CA MET A 150 4.68 -3.55 0.64
C MET A 150 4.92 -3.24 2.13
N GLY A 151 4.45 -2.07 2.60
CA GLY A 151 4.54 -1.68 4.01
C GLY A 151 3.75 -2.61 4.92
N PHE A 152 2.50 -2.91 4.55
CA PHE A 152 1.68 -3.91 5.23
C PHE A 152 2.39 -5.26 5.28
N GLY A 153 2.86 -5.76 4.14
CA GLY A 153 3.57 -7.04 4.05
C GLY A 153 4.85 -7.08 4.89
N SER A 154 5.60 -5.97 4.95
CA SER A 154 6.80 -5.83 5.81
C SER A 154 6.48 -6.08 7.29
N TRP A 155 5.41 -5.45 7.80
CA TRP A 155 4.99 -5.61 9.20
C TRP A 155 4.43 -6.98 9.51
N ILE A 156 3.57 -7.53 8.64
CA ILE A 156 3.04 -8.89 8.83
C ILE A 156 4.19 -9.90 8.81
N GLY A 157 5.16 -9.72 7.90
CA GLY A 157 6.39 -10.52 7.86
C GLY A 157 7.23 -10.41 9.12
N ALA A 158 7.45 -9.20 9.62
CA ALA A 158 8.23 -8.95 10.83
C ALA A 158 7.56 -9.51 12.09
N PHE A 159 6.24 -9.43 12.19
CA PHE A 159 5.51 -9.87 13.37
C PHE A 159 5.20 -11.37 13.35
N TYR A 160 4.62 -11.89 12.25
CA TYR A 160 4.14 -13.28 12.18
C TYR A 160 5.13 -14.27 11.57
N GLY A 161 6.21 -13.80 10.94
CA GLY A 161 7.14 -14.66 10.20
C GLY A 161 6.68 -14.96 8.77
N TYR A 162 7.57 -15.55 7.97
CA TYR A 162 7.34 -15.66 6.52
C TYR A 162 6.24 -16.65 6.15
N GLN A 163 6.10 -17.74 6.92
CA GLN A 163 5.12 -18.81 6.66
C GLN A 163 3.69 -18.29 6.75
N GLU A 164 3.42 -17.43 7.73
CA GLU A 164 2.11 -16.83 7.96
C GLU A 164 1.92 -15.55 7.13
N ALA A 165 2.99 -14.79 6.90
CA ALA A 165 2.88 -13.53 6.15
C ALA A 165 2.51 -13.74 4.68
N ILE A 166 3.04 -14.77 4.02
CA ILE A 166 2.71 -15.06 2.62
C ILE A 166 1.18 -15.23 2.41
N PRO A 167 0.50 -16.18 3.08
CA PRO A 167 -0.94 -16.36 2.90
C PRO A 167 -1.73 -15.14 3.39
N MET A 168 -1.33 -14.52 4.51
CA MET A 168 -2.06 -13.36 5.03
C MET A 168 -2.06 -12.17 4.07
N VAL A 169 -0.90 -11.81 3.53
CA VAL A 169 -0.78 -10.68 2.59
C VAL A 169 -1.56 -10.97 1.31
N PHE A 170 -1.53 -12.21 0.84
CA PHE A 170 -2.28 -12.63 -0.33
C PHE A 170 -3.81 -12.59 -0.12
N TYR A 171 -4.31 -13.15 0.99
CA TYR A 171 -5.73 -13.15 1.29
C TYR A 171 -6.26 -11.74 1.62
N ALA A 172 -5.47 -10.93 2.31
CA ALA A 172 -5.76 -9.52 2.53
C ALA A 172 -5.86 -8.75 1.20
N PHE A 173 -4.94 -9.00 0.25
CA PHE A 173 -5.01 -8.47 -1.11
C PHE A 173 -6.27 -8.94 -1.84
N ALA A 174 -6.59 -10.24 -1.80
CA ALA A 174 -7.79 -10.78 -2.43
C ALA A 174 -9.07 -10.15 -1.87
N ALA A 175 -9.16 -9.99 -0.54
CA ALA A 175 -10.25 -9.28 0.11
C ALA A 175 -10.33 -7.82 -0.35
N GLY A 176 -9.19 -7.11 -0.42
CA GLY A 176 -9.12 -5.74 -0.94
C GLY A 176 -9.55 -5.62 -2.40
N ALA A 177 -9.19 -6.60 -3.24
CA ALA A 177 -9.62 -6.65 -4.64
C ALA A 177 -11.14 -6.86 -4.77
N ILE A 178 -11.74 -7.71 -3.93
CA ILE A 178 -13.19 -7.91 -3.87
C ILE A 178 -13.88 -6.61 -3.44
N VAL A 179 -13.42 -5.98 -2.35
CA VAL A 179 -13.96 -4.70 -1.87
C VAL A 179 -13.83 -3.63 -2.94
N GLY A 180 -12.67 -3.55 -3.63
CA GLY A 180 -12.45 -2.63 -4.74
C GLY A 180 -13.40 -2.87 -5.92
N GLY A 181 -13.67 -4.13 -6.25
CA GLY A 181 -14.67 -4.52 -7.25
C GLY A 181 -16.08 -4.06 -6.86
N VAL A 182 -16.50 -4.29 -5.62
CA VAL A 182 -17.79 -3.80 -5.10
C VAL A 182 -17.85 -2.27 -5.14
N PHE A 183 -16.78 -1.58 -4.74
CA PHE A 183 -16.70 -0.13 -4.77
C PHE A 183 -16.84 0.43 -6.19
N ALA A 184 -16.22 -0.23 -7.17
CA ALA A 184 -16.35 0.10 -8.58
C ALA A 184 -17.79 -0.11 -9.09
N LEU A 185 -18.46 -1.19 -8.69
CA LEU A 185 -19.87 -1.43 -9.04
C LEU A 185 -20.80 -0.37 -8.44
N VAL A 186 -20.60 0.00 -7.17
CA VAL A 186 -21.38 1.05 -6.49
C VAL A 186 -21.16 2.40 -7.18
N MET A 187 -19.91 2.78 -7.45
CA MET A 187 -19.57 3.99 -8.21
C MET A 187 -20.24 4.02 -9.61
N MET A 188 -20.27 2.87 -10.29
CA MET A 188 -20.91 2.73 -11.59
C MET A 188 -22.44 2.90 -11.51
N ALA A 189 -23.08 2.31 -10.50
CA ALA A 189 -24.51 2.44 -10.25
C ALA A 189 -24.91 3.88 -9.92
N LEU A 190 -24.14 4.57 -9.07
CA LEU A 190 -24.39 5.94 -8.65
C LEU A 190 -24.24 6.97 -9.79
N ARG A 191 -23.39 6.70 -10.79
CA ARG A 191 -23.11 7.64 -11.90
C ARG A 191 -24.09 7.56 -13.08
N ARG A 192 -25.09 6.67 -13.08
CA ARG A 192 -26.20 6.56 -14.06
C ARG A 192 -25.85 6.54 -15.56
N ASN A 193 -24.58 6.46 -15.96
CA ASN A 193 -24.11 6.35 -17.35
C ASN A 193 -23.49 4.96 -17.63
N ILE A 194 -24.31 3.92 -17.48
CA ILE A 194 -23.92 2.49 -17.46
C ILE A 194 -23.20 2.06 -18.76
N HIS A 195 -23.56 2.64 -19.92
CA HIS A 195 -22.98 2.26 -21.20
C HIS A 195 -21.52 2.69 -21.43
N LYS A 196 -21.07 3.84 -20.89
CA LYS A 196 -19.67 4.29 -20.99
C LYS A 196 -18.74 3.56 -20.01
N ASN A 197 -19.28 3.07 -18.89
CA ASN A 197 -18.49 2.36 -17.88
C ASN A 197 -18.27 0.89 -18.24
N LEU A 198 -19.21 0.25 -18.96
CA LEU A 198 -19.07 -1.13 -19.43
C LEU A 198 -18.01 -1.27 -20.53
N SER A 199 -17.82 -0.25 -21.39
CA SER A 199 -16.72 -0.24 -22.36
C SER A 199 -15.38 -0.15 -21.65
N ASN A 200 -15.24 0.74 -20.66
CA ASN A 200 -13.99 0.89 -19.88
C ASN A 200 -13.61 -0.40 -19.12
N PHE A 201 -14.59 -1.15 -18.59
CA PHE A 201 -14.33 -2.41 -17.89
C PHE A 201 -13.93 -3.57 -18.83
N LYS A 202 -14.59 -3.69 -19.99
CA LYS A 202 -14.18 -4.64 -21.04
C LYS A 202 -12.79 -4.31 -21.59
N GLU A 203 -12.45 -3.02 -21.64
CA GLU A 203 -11.14 -2.55 -22.10
C GLU A 203 -10.05 -2.84 -21.07
N ILE A 204 -10.29 -2.69 -19.76
CA ILE A 204 -9.36 -3.17 -18.71
C ILE A 204 -9.08 -4.67 -18.84
N GLY A 205 -10.12 -5.48 -19.06
CA GLY A 205 -9.95 -6.92 -19.30
C GLY A 205 -9.18 -7.23 -20.59
N THR A 206 -9.34 -6.39 -21.62
CA THR A 206 -8.59 -6.48 -22.87
C THR A 206 -7.14 -6.06 -22.67
N ASP A 207 -6.86 -5.03 -21.88
CA ASP A 207 -5.52 -4.54 -21.58
C ASP A 207 -4.76 -5.50 -20.66
N LEU A 208 -5.45 -6.20 -19.75
CA LEU A 208 -4.88 -7.34 -19.01
C LEU A 208 -4.54 -8.50 -19.96
N LYS A 209 -5.39 -8.79 -20.95
CA LYS A 209 -5.09 -9.78 -22.00
C LYS A 209 -3.93 -9.32 -22.88
N VAL A 210 -3.80 -8.02 -23.17
CA VAL A 210 -2.69 -7.42 -23.93
C VAL A 210 -1.39 -7.42 -23.11
N LEU A 211 -1.43 -7.21 -21.79
CA LEU A 211 -0.26 -7.39 -20.91
C LEU A 211 0.30 -8.81 -21.06
N VAL A 212 -0.59 -9.81 -20.99
CA VAL A 212 -0.22 -11.23 -21.06
C VAL A 212 0.28 -11.62 -22.46
N THR A 213 -0.23 -10.99 -23.53
CA THR A 213 0.06 -11.38 -24.92
C THR A 213 1.12 -10.54 -25.63
N HIS A 214 1.27 -9.27 -25.27
CA HIS A 214 2.11 -8.28 -25.97
C HIS A 214 3.05 -7.51 -25.05
N GLY A 215 3.01 -7.78 -23.74
CA GLY A 215 3.93 -7.22 -22.74
C GLY A 215 3.50 -5.85 -22.17
N PRO A 216 4.16 -5.43 -21.07
CA PRO A 216 3.76 -4.27 -20.25
C PRO A 216 3.83 -2.92 -20.97
N SER A 217 4.77 -2.74 -21.91
CA SER A 217 4.92 -1.46 -22.63
C SER A 217 3.69 -1.09 -23.46
N LYS A 218 3.09 -2.04 -24.17
CA LYS A 218 1.93 -1.80 -25.03
C LYS A 218 0.63 -1.65 -24.24
N ALA A 219 0.51 -2.35 -23.11
CA ALA A 219 -0.61 -2.18 -22.18
C ALA A 219 -0.57 -0.79 -21.52
N ALA A 220 0.61 -0.34 -21.10
CA ALA A 220 0.81 0.98 -20.50
C ALA A 220 0.59 2.14 -21.49
N GLU A 221 0.98 2.01 -22.76
CA GLU A 221 0.70 3.01 -23.81
C GLU A 221 -0.81 3.21 -24.01
N ARG A 222 -1.57 2.13 -24.17
CA ARG A 222 -3.04 2.18 -24.29
C ARG A 222 -3.71 2.82 -23.08
N ALA A 223 -3.27 2.46 -21.87
CA ALA A 223 -3.80 3.03 -20.64
C ALA A 223 -3.48 4.52 -20.52
N ASN A 224 -2.28 4.95 -20.94
CA ASN A 224 -1.87 6.36 -20.91
C ASN A 224 -2.63 7.22 -21.93
N GLU A 225 -2.89 6.73 -23.13
CA GLU A 225 -3.67 7.46 -24.15
C GLU A 225 -5.09 7.82 -23.66
N ARG A 226 -5.66 7.01 -22.76
CA ARG A 226 -7.04 7.17 -22.26
C ARG A 226 -7.14 7.85 -20.90
N ARG A 227 -5.99 8.07 -20.24
CA ARG A 227 -5.85 8.63 -18.89
C ARG A 227 -6.54 10.00 -18.69
N SER A 228 -6.71 10.78 -19.77
CA SER A 228 -7.38 12.08 -19.74
C SER A 228 -8.89 12.00 -19.47
N SER A 229 -9.51 10.83 -19.72
CA SER A 229 -10.95 10.59 -19.54
C SER A 229 -11.30 9.81 -18.26
N TRP A 230 -10.29 9.28 -17.56
CA TRP A 230 -10.48 8.39 -16.42
C TRP A 230 -10.57 9.17 -15.12
N VAL A 231 -11.63 8.92 -14.36
CA VAL A 231 -11.71 9.37 -12.97
C VAL A 231 -10.81 8.48 -12.14
N ARG A 232 -9.81 9.07 -11.48
CA ARG A 232 -8.95 8.37 -10.54
C ARG A 232 -9.80 7.87 -9.38
N LEU A 233 -9.80 6.56 -9.18
CA LEU A 233 -10.39 5.92 -8.02
C LEU A 233 -9.34 5.91 -6.89
N PRO A 234 -9.73 6.18 -5.64
CA PRO A 234 -8.82 6.05 -4.50
C PRO A 234 -8.68 4.56 -4.18
N TYR A 235 -7.74 3.88 -4.84
CA TYR A 235 -7.52 2.44 -4.71
C TYR A 235 -6.97 2.05 -3.33
N GLY A 236 -6.33 2.97 -2.62
CA GLY A 236 -5.80 2.75 -1.28
C GLY A 236 -6.91 2.50 -0.25
N VAL A 237 -8.09 3.11 -0.41
CA VAL A 237 -9.21 2.93 0.53
C VAL A 237 -9.76 1.50 0.49
N PRO A 238 -10.18 0.93 -0.66
CA PRO A 238 -10.60 -0.47 -0.73
C PRO A 238 -9.54 -1.48 -0.28
N LEU A 239 -8.26 -1.23 -0.60
CA LEU A 239 -7.17 -2.09 -0.15
C LEU A 239 -7.04 -2.07 1.37
N CYS A 240 -7.03 -0.89 1.98
CA CYS A 240 -6.98 -0.76 3.43
C CYS A 240 -8.17 -1.45 4.11
N VAL A 241 -9.38 -1.29 3.56
CA VAL A 241 -10.58 -1.98 4.07
C VAL A 241 -10.41 -3.50 3.96
N GLY A 242 -9.86 -4.01 2.87
CA GLY A 242 -9.54 -5.43 2.71
C GLY A 242 -8.55 -5.94 3.75
N PHE A 243 -7.46 -5.20 4.01
CA PHE A 243 -6.42 -5.63 4.94
C PHE A 243 -6.92 -5.64 6.38
N LEU A 244 -7.56 -4.55 6.81
CA LEU A 244 -8.14 -4.44 8.14
C LEU A 244 -9.29 -5.42 8.34
N GLY A 245 -10.14 -5.58 7.32
CA GLY A 245 -11.25 -6.53 7.33
C GLY A 245 -10.76 -7.97 7.47
N TYR A 246 -9.70 -8.35 6.75
CA TYR A 246 -9.12 -9.68 6.84
C TYR A 246 -8.44 -9.94 8.21
N LEU A 247 -7.67 -8.98 8.73
CA LEU A 247 -7.12 -9.09 10.08
C LEU A 247 -8.21 -9.19 11.15
N THR A 248 -9.27 -8.40 11.02
CA THR A 248 -10.43 -8.45 11.93
C THR A 248 -11.15 -9.79 11.82
N TYR A 249 -11.30 -10.35 10.63
CA TYR A 249 -11.88 -11.67 10.42
C TYR A 249 -11.06 -12.76 11.12
N LEU A 250 -9.73 -12.75 10.96
CA LEU A 250 -8.85 -13.69 11.68
C LEU A 250 -8.95 -13.51 13.20
N TYR A 251 -9.06 -12.27 13.67
CA TYR A 251 -9.24 -11.96 15.09
C TYR A 251 -10.55 -12.55 15.63
N MET A 252 -11.67 -12.27 14.96
CA MET A 252 -13.01 -12.69 15.40
C MET A 252 -13.21 -14.22 15.33
N THR A 253 -12.49 -14.89 14.43
CA THR A 253 -12.55 -16.35 14.26
C THR A 253 -11.53 -17.10 15.12
N ASN A 254 -10.72 -16.40 15.92
CA ASN A 254 -9.58 -16.97 16.65
C ASN A 254 -8.61 -17.75 15.76
N ALA A 255 -8.51 -17.35 14.49
CA ALA A 255 -7.65 -17.97 13.49
C ALA A 255 -6.33 -17.20 13.30
N MET A 256 -6.07 -16.17 14.10
CA MET A 256 -4.76 -15.52 14.12
C MET A 256 -3.71 -16.53 14.60
N PRO A 257 -2.53 -16.61 13.94
CA PRO A 257 -1.44 -17.43 14.42
C PRO A 257 -1.06 -16.97 15.81
N THR A 258 -1.12 -17.89 16.77
CA THR A 258 -0.70 -17.65 18.15
C THR A 258 0.47 -18.52 18.48
N TRP A 259 1.40 -17.98 19.25
CA TRP A 259 2.42 -18.76 19.93
C TRP A 259 2.33 -18.53 21.42
N THR A 260 2.62 -19.58 22.19
CA THR A 260 2.82 -19.44 23.62
C THR A 260 4.03 -18.54 23.85
N VAL A 261 3.83 -17.39 24.48
CA VAL A 261 4.91 -16.66 25.16
C VAL A 261 5.39 -17.59 26.27
N GLY A 262 6.56 -18.21 26.04
CA GLY A 262 7.23 -19.05 27.02
C GLY A 262 8.04 -18.20 27.99
#